data_AF-A0AAV9XZ39-F1
#
_entry.id   AF-A0AAV9XZ39-F1
#
_cell.length_a   1.000
_cell.length_b   1.000
_cell.length_c   1.000
_cell.angle_alpha   90.00
_cell.angle_beta   90.00
_cell.angle_gamma   90.00
#
_symmetry.space_group_name_H-M   'P 1'
#
loop_
_entity.id
_entity.type
_entity.pdbx_description
1 polymer ?
#
loop_
_entity_poly.entity_id
_entity_poly.type
_entity_poly.pdbx_seq_one_letter_code
_entity_poly.pdbx_strand_id
1 'polypeptide(L)'
;MTNQGKLIHFEVEPVKHGDETDRNADIRFEDIPVECVCPFCREEVVTQVELESSWFTYFASFTLFLLFGWISCPILPLIWSLIQDSVHTCPRCLNKISRNRRFKCPSIKSEIMTLRCGSCAVVLTRKYVLTIVSIFFTIILFTTLRTILRTYGLPDVEHGPPIENTWMMFIESCGVKSYLGNPIRAVKEFEDNYQYKTISWTGRVIKVQEGFWRKHFIYIGMNPPQVVTNTGTPVPDLGLTFNEELFPQISKIKAGDLIDFNATLVEFGKRGHPHFGQMWNFTKAEDELNIIDFLLPKQKSLLLMIPLIEMMNQLSDQLSRPTSIQDGIQRLPDPLNDYGDGMNSDDRLLQVNVNIEREPGDLLEKKVLKSENERDLGNN
;
A
#
# COMPACT_ATOMS: atom_id res chain seq x y z
N MET A 1 -3.91 -0.65 64.96
CA MET A 1 -4.88 0.30 64.37
C MET A 1 -5.00 -0.04 62.89
N THR A 2 -5.97 -0.86 62.51
CA THR A 2 -6.21 -1.28 61.12
C THR A 2 -7.64 -0.91 60.78
N ASN A 3 -7.79 0.19 60.04
CA ASN A 3 -9.07 0.70 59.55
C ASN A 3 -9.52 -0.19 58.39
N GLN A 4 -10.56 -1.00 58.62
CA GLN A 4 -11.26 -1.73 57.56
C GLN A 4 -12.23 -0.75 56.87
N GLY A 5 -11.91 -0.36 55.64
CA GLY A 5 -12.81 0.40 54.78
C GLY A 5 -14.01 -0.46 54.37
N LYS A 6 -15.18 -0.15 54.93
CA LYS A 6 -16.46 -0.74 54.58
C LYS A 6 -16.92 -0.15 53.24
N LEU A 7 -16.73 -0.89 52.14
CA LEU A 7 -17.33 -0.60 50.84
C LEU A 7 -18.84 -0.84 50.94
N ILE A 8 -19.62 0.24 50.88
CA ILE A 8 -21.08 0.19 50.88
C ILE A 8 -21.52 -0.02 49.43
N HIS A 9 -21.92 -1.25 49.10
CA HIS A 9 -22.56 -1.57 47.82
C HIS A 9 -23.97 -0.97 47.86
N PHE A 10 -24.20 0.12 47.11
CA PHE A 10 -25.56 0.60 46.84
C PHE A 10 -26.18 -0.29 45.78
N GLU A 11 -26.73 -1.42 46.22
CA GLU A 11 -27.69 -2.20 45.42
C GLU A 11 -28.98 -1.39 45.39
N VAL A 12 -29.18 -0.59 44.34
CA VAL A 12 -30.48 0.03 44.08
C VAL A 12 -31.39 -1.11 43.58
N GLU A 13 -32.18 -1.68 44.48
CA GLU A 13 -33.25 -2.61 44.09
C GLU A 13 -34.14 -1.91 43.05
N PRO A 14 -34.37 -2.53 41.88
CA PRO A 14 -35.31 -1.97 40.91
C PRO A 14 -36.68 -1.91 41.58
N VAL A 15 -37.24 -0.70 41.65
CA VAL A 15 -38.59 -0.45 42.15
C VAL A 15 -39.56 -1.34 41.37
N LYS A 16 -39.99 -2.45 41.98
CA LYS A 16 -41.06 -3.31 41.44
C LYS A 16 -42.33 -2.46 41.37
N HIS A 17 -42.66 -1.97 40.18
CA HIS A 17 -43.99 -1.47 39.90
C HIS A 17 -44.93 -2.69 39.98
N GLY A 18 -45.84 -2.64 40.96
CA GLY A 18 -46.85 -3.66 41.14
C GLY A 18 -47.76 -3.77 39.92
N ASP A 19 -48.35 -4.95 39.76
CA ASP A 19 -49.26 -5.37 38.69
C ASP A 19 -50.51 -4.46 38.55
N GLU A 20 -50.35 -3.23 38.07
CA GLU A 20 -51.40 -2.54 37.32
C GLU A 20 -51.29 -3.03 35.88
N THR A 21 -52.32 -3.73 35.40
CA THR A 21 -52.57 -4.04 33.99
C THR A 21 -51.94 -2.98 33.09
N ASP A 22 -50.81 -3.32 32.46
CA ASP A 22 -50.06 -2.39 31.61
C ASP A 22 -51.00 -1.93 30.50
N ARG A 23 -51.54 -0.71 30.62
CA ARG A 23 -52.46 -0.13 29.63
C ARG A 23 -51.80 0.02 28.26
N ASN A 24 -50.48 -0.12 28.20
CA ASN A 24 -49.65 -0.08 27.01
C ASN A 24 -49.25 -1.49 26.49
N ALA A 25 -49.79 -2.59 27.02
CA ALA A 25 -49.35 -3.95 26.69
C ALA A 25 -49.49 -4.34 25.20
N ASP A 26 -50.43 -3.71 24.48
CA ASP A 26 -50.66 -3.95 23.03
C ASP A 26 -50.00 -2.88 22.13
N ILE A 27 -49.36 -1.87 22.73
CA ILE A 27 -48.83 -0.73 21.99
C ILE A 27 -47.43 -1.06 21.45
N ARG A 28 -47.28 -1.02 20.13
CA ARG A 28 -45.98 -1.20 19.47
C ARG A 28 -45.29 0.14 19.27
N PHE A 29 -44.19 0.33 19.99
CA PHE A 29 -43.30 1.48 19.84
C PHE A 29 -42.40 1.29 18.61
N GLU A 30 -42.78 1.89 17.48
CA GLU A 30 -42.04 1.83 16.21
C GLU A 30 -41.31 3.15 15.94
N ASP A 31 -41.23 3.62 14.69
CA ASP A 31 -40.51 4.86 14.36
C ASP A 31 -41.40 6.11 14.36
N ILE A 32 -42.67 5.93 14.69
CA ILE A 32 -43.70 6.96 14.71
C ILE A 32 -44.12 7.27 16.14
N PRO A 33 -44.50 8.53 16.44
CA PRO A 33 -45.03 8.88 17.74
C PRO A 33 -46.32 8.10 18.01
N VAL A 34 -46.47 7.58 19.22
CA VAL A 34 -47.64 6.78 19.62
C VAL A 34 -48.29 7.41 20.86
N GLU A 35 -49.61 7.33 20.90
CA GLU A 35 -50.41 7.68 22.08
C GLU A 35 -50.27 6.57 23.13
N CYS A 36 -49.79 6.91 24.31
CA CYS A 36 -49.66 5.96 25.42
C CYS A 36 -49.76 6.67 26.77
N VAL A 37 -50.04 5.90 27.82
CA VAL A 37 -50.02 6.43 29.19
C VAL A 37 -48.59 6.35 29.71
N CYS A 38 -48.00 7.48 30.11
CA CYS A 38 -46.63 7.48 30.61
C CYS A 38 -46.54 6.74 31.96
N PRO A 39 -45.62 5.77 32.14
CA PRO A 39 -45.50 5.05 33.41
C PRO A 39 -45.00 5.94 34.57
N PHE A 40 -44.31 7.04 34.25
CA PHE A 40 -43.72 7.94 35.25
C PHE A 40 -44.67 9.03 35.72
N CYS A 41 -45.39 9.70 34.81
CA CYS A 41 -46.31 10.79 35.17
C CYS A 41 -47.79 10.40 35.12
N ARG A 42 -48.12 9.19 34.63
CA ARG A 42 -49.48 8.63 34.50
C ARG A 42 -50.47 9.46 33.68
N GLU A 43 -49.95 10.38 32.89
CA GLU A 43 -50.71 11.20 31.95
C GLU A 43 -50.78 10.52 30.58
N GLU A 44 -51.90 10.71 29.88
CA GLU A 44 -52.04 10.32 28.47
C GLU A 44 -51.26 11.30 27.60
N VAL A 45 -50.27 10.78 26.86
CA VAL A 45 -49.35 11.61 26.08
C VAL A 45 -49.07 10.99 24.71
N VAL A 46 -48.83 11.85 23.73
CA VAL A 46 -48.20 11.48 22.46
C VAL A 46 -46.68 11.48 22.69
N THR A 47 -46.00 10.35 22.48
CA THR A 47 -44.55 10.28 22.68
C THR A 47 -43.79 11.10 21.65
N GLN A 48 -42.72 11.77 22.05
CA GLN A 48 -41.74 12.35 21.13
C GLN A 48 -40.69 11.30 20.76
N VAL A 49 -40.40 11.14 19.46
CA VAL A 49 -39.41 10.18 18.96
C VAL A 49 -38.09 10.88 18.66
N GLU A 50 -37.02 10.41 19.28
CA GLU A 50 -35.65 10.87 19.02
C GLU A 50 -34.82 9.71 18.45
N LEU A 51 -34.03 10.01 17.42
CA LEU A 51 -33.12 9.03 16.81
C LEU A 51 -31.77 9.06 17.52
N GLU A 52 -31.45 7.99 18.26
CA GLU A 52 -30.18 7.85 18.97
C GLU A 52 -29.24 6.88 18.23
N SER A 53 -27.99 7.28 18.07
CA SER A 53 -26.96 6.41 17.50
C SER A 53 -26.50 5.36 18.50
N SER A 54 -26.53 4.09 18.09
CA SER A 54 -26.02 2.97 18.88
C SER A 54 -24.60 2.62 18.47
N TRP A 55 -23.89 1.84 19.30
CA TRP A 55 -22.58 1.32 18.92
C TRP A 55 -22.62 0.47 17.63
N PHE A 56 -23.76 -0.17 17.36
CA PHE A 56 -23.98 -0.91 16.11
C PHE A 56 -24.03 0.02 14.90
N THR A 57 -24.64 1.21 15.02
CA THR A 57 -24.67 2.23 13.96
C THR A 57 -23.25 2.62 13.55
N TYR A 58 -22.37 2.91 14.51
CA TYR A 58 -20.95 3.21 14.23
C TYR A 58 -20.22 2.04 13.56
N PHE A 59 -20.42 0.81 14.06
CA PHE A 59 -19.79 -0.38 13.51
C PHE A 59 -20.24 -0.67 12.07
N ALA A 60 -21.53 -0.55 11.78
CA ALA A 60 -22.09 -0.77 10.46
C ALA A 60 -21.57 0.29 9.47
N SER A 61 -21.52 1.57 9.86
CA SER A 61 -20.97 2.64 9.01
C SER A 61 -19.48 2.47 8.76
N PHE A 62 -18.70 2.07 9.76
CA PHE A 62 -17.28 1.77 9.59
C PHE A 62 -17.07 0.58 8.63
N THR A 63 -17.87 -0.48 8.77
CA THR A 63 -17.83 -1.63 7.87
C THR A 63 -18.19 -1.24 6.44
N LEU A 64 -19.21 -0.42 6.25
CA LEU A 64 -19.59 0.10 4.93
C LEU A 64 -18.46 0.92 4.29
N PHE A 65 -17.81 1.78 5.08
CA PHE A 65 -16.67 2.56 4.62
C PHE A 65 -15.51 1.68 4.19
N LEU A 66 -15.22 0.59 4.92
CA LEU A 66 -14.19 -0.36 4.52
C LEU A 66 -14.53 -1.11 3.23
N LEU A 67 -15.81 -1.46 3.01
CA LEU A 67 -16.24 -2.22 1.84
C LEU A 67 -16.27 -1.37 0.56
N PHE A 68 -16.86 -0.18 0.62
CA PHE A 68 -17.07 0.68 -0.56
C PHE A 68 -16.01 1.80 -0.67
N GLY A 69 -15.11 1.92 0.30
CA GLY A 69 -14.07 2.95 0.32
C GLY A 69 -14.66 4.35 0.21
N TRP A 70 -14.05 5.19 -0.62
CA TRP A 70 -14.49 6.57 -0.85
C TRP A 70 -15.90 6.68 -1.45
N ILE A 71 -16.38 5.65 -2.16
CA ILE A 71 -17.74 5.62 -2.72
C ILE A 71 -18.79 5.59 -1.60
N SER A 72 -18.42 5.17 -0.39
CA SER A 72 -19.34 5.18 0.76
C SER A 72 -19.67 6.60 1.25
N CYS A 73 -18.82 7.60 1.02
CA CYS A 73 -18.98 8.94 1.59
C CYS A 73 -20.35 9.59 1.27
N PRO A 74 -20.85 9.57 0.02
CA PRO A 74 -22.19 10.07 -0.29
C PRO A 74 -23.33 9.16 0.21
N ILE A 75 -23.09 7.87 0.42
CA ILE A 75 -24.11 6.88 0.80
C ILE A 75 -24.30 6.82 2.33
N LEU A 76 -23.24 7.12 3.08
CA LEU A 76 -23.20 7.04 4.53
C LEU A 76 -24.29 7.87 5.24
N PRO A 77 -24.60 9.12 4.86
CA PRO A 77 -25.68 9.88 5.51
C PRO A 77 -27.08 9.25 5.28
N LEU A 78 -27.31 8.59 4.15
CA LEU A 78 -28.57 7.89 3.89
C LEU A 78 -28.69 6.64 4.77
N ILE A 79 -27.62 5.84 4.84
CA ILE A 79 -27.61 4.60 5.62
C ILE A 79 -27.58 4.88 7.13
N TRP A 80 -26.95 5.98 7.55
CA TRP A 80 -26.90 6.38 8.96
C TRP A 80 -28.30 6.52 9.56
N SER A 81 -29.18 7.24 8.88
CA SER A 81 -30.57 7.47 9.31
C SER A 81 -31.38 6.17 9.39
N LEU A 82 -31.07 5.17 8.56
CA LEU A 82 -31.77 3.87 8.55
C LEU A 82 -31.36 2.95 9.71
N ILE A 83 -30.18 3.17 10.30
CA ILE A 83 -29.59 2.27 11.32
C ILE A 83 -29.72 2.85 12.74
N GLN A 84 -30.17 4.10 12.90
CA GLN A 84 -30.42 4.70 14.21
C GLN A 84 -31.59 4.03 14.94
N ASP A 85 -31.48 3.96 16.27
CA ASP A 85 -32.53 3.43 17.14
C ASP A 85 -33.56 4.53 17.44
N SER A 86 -34.85 4.19 17.49
CA SER A 86 -35.92 5.09 17.91
C SER A 86 -36.10 5.05 19.43
N VAL A 87 -36.04 6.22 20.06
CA VAL A 87 -36.25 6.40 21.51
C VAL A 87 -37.48 7.27 21.72
N HIS A 88 -38.44 6.72 22.47
CA HIS A 88 -39.67 7.43 22.82
C HIS A 88 -39.52 8.11 24.18
N THR A 89 -39.67 9.43 24.19
CA THR A 89 -39.56 10.28 25.37
C THR A 89 -40.91 10.93 25.67
N CYS A 90 -41.25 11.04 26.95
CA CYS A 90 -42.46 11.75 27.39
C CYS A 90 -42.27 13.27 27.29
N PRO A 91 -43.19 14.04 26.65
CA PRO A 91 -43.05 15.50 26.56
C PRO A 91 -43.27 16.22 27.90
N ARG A 92 -43.94 15.59 28.88
CA ARG A 92 -44.26 16.20 30.17
C ARG A 92 -43.17 15.99 31.23
N CYS A 93 -42.64 14.76 31.32
CA CYS A 93 -41.63 14.41 32.33
C CYS A 93 -40.22 14.19 31.76
N LEU A 94 -40.06 14.21 30.42
CA LEU A 94 -38.79 13.98 29.71
C LEU A 94 -38.13 12.63 30.01
N ASN A 95 -38.83 11.71 30.66
CA ASN A 95 -38.35 10.36 30.89
C ASN A 95 -38.50 9.50 29.63
N LYS A 96 -37.52 8.64 29.39
CA LYS A 96 -37.51 7.66 28.30
C LYS A 96 -38.48 6.53 28.63
N ILE A 97 -39.50 6.35 27.80
CA ILE A 97 -40.56 5.35 27.98
C ILE A 97 -40.12 4.02 27.37
N SER A 98 -39.69 4.06 26.11
CA SER A 98 -39.32 2.86 25.36
C SER A 98 -38.19 3.16 24.38
N ARG A 99 -37.34 2.15 24.15
CA ARG A 99 -36.28 2.20 23.13
C ARG A 99 -36.48 1.03 22.19
N ASN A 100 -36.79 1.32 20.94
CA ASN A 100 -36.89 0.31 19.90
C ASN A 100 -35.56 0.20 19.16
N ARG A 101 -34.95 -0.99 19.26
CA ARG A 101 -33.74 -1.32 18.49
C ARG A 101 -34.17 -1.97 17.18
N ARG A 102 -33.86 -1.33 16.06
CA ARG A 102 -34.14 -1.87 14.71
C ARG A 102 -33.45 -3.22 14.50
N PHE A 103 -32.23 -3.35 15.01
CA PHE A 103 -31.47 -4.59 14.99
C PHE A 103 -31.62 -5.33 16.32
N LYS A 104 -32.59 -6.24 16.37
CA LYS A 104 -32.76 -7.20 17.48
C LYS A 104 -31.71 -8.30 17.35
N CYS A 105 -30.44 -7.97 17.61
CA CYS A 105 -29.42 -8.99 17.77
C CYS A 105 -29.87 -9.90 18.94
N PRO A 106 -29.81 -11.24 18.80
CA PRO A 106 -30.14 -12.14 19.91
C PRO A 106 -29.36 -11.67 21.13
N SER A 107 -30.07 -11.38 22.22
CA SER A 107 -29.46 -10.90 23.46
C SER A 107 -28.57 -12.01 24.01
N ILE A 108 -27.31 -12.02 23.57
CA ILE A 108 -26.29 -12.91 24.10
C ILE A 108 -26.12 -12.44 25.53
N LYS A 109 -26.62 -13.25 26.47
CA LYS A 109 -26.45 -13.02 27.91
C LYS A 109 -25.02 -12.57 28.14
N SER A 110 -24.85 -11.51 28.92
CA SER A 110 -23.56 -10.92 29.25
C SER A 110 -22.79 -11.86 30.17
N GLU A 111 -22.39 -12.99 29.61
CA GLU A 111 -21.54 -13.96 30.25
C GLU A 111 -20.09 -13.50 30.10
N ILE A 112 -19.34 -13.71 31.16
CA ILE A 112 -17.94 -13.32 31.25
C ILE A 112 -17.11 -14.47 30.70
N MET A 113 -16.30 -14.21 29.69
CA MET A 113 -15.31 -15.17 29.19
C MET A 113 -13.93 -14.77 29.69
N THR A 114 -13.25 -15.69 30.36
CA THR A 114 -11.87 -15.50 30.80
C THR A 114 -10.93 -16.17 29.80
N LEU A 115 -10.18 -15.37 29.03
CA LEU A 115 -9.12 -15.86 28.15
C LEU A 115 -7.82 -15.91 28.96
N ARG A 116 -7.26 -17.11 29.17
CA ARG A 116 -5.92 -17.27 29.75
C ARG A 116 -4.89 -17.34 28.63
N CYS A 117 -3.96 -16.39 28.61
CA CYS A 117 -2.81 -16.40 27.74
C CYS A 117 -1.55 -16.40 28.61
N GLY A 118 -0.96 -17.59 28.82
CA GLY A 118 0.16 -17.78 29.74
C GLY A 118 -0.21 -17.37 31.18
N SER A 119 0.55 -16.43 31.75
CA SER A 119 0.33 -15.86 33.09
C SER A 119 -0.71 -14.72 33.13
N CYS A 120 -1.18 -14.23 31.98
CA CYS A 120 -2.17 -13.17 31.91
C CYS A 120 -3.58 -13.76 31.71
N ALA A 121 -4.51 -13.40 32.60
CA ALA A 121 -5.93 -13.70 32.44
C ALA A 121 -6.66 -12.41 32.04
N VAL A 122 -7.19 -12.37 30.82
CA VAL A 122 -8.02 -11.25 30.36
C VAL A 122 -9.47 -11.65 30.48
N VAL A 123 -10.22 -10.90 31.28
CA VAL A 123 -11.63 -11.12 31.54
C VAL A 123 -12.42 -10.20 30.61
N LEU A 124 -13.06 -10.74 29.57
CA LEU A 124 -13.89 -9.97 28.65
C LEU A 124 -15.33 -10.48 28.66
N THR A 125 -16.29 -9.57 28.55
CA THR A 125 -17.68 -9.96 28.27
C THR A 125 -17.76 -10.59 26.88
N ARG A 126 -18.55 -11.67 26.72
CA ARG A 126 -18.76 -12.37 25.44
C ARG A 126 -19.15 -11.45 24.28
N LYS A 127 -19.89 -10.38 24.57
CA LYS A 127 -20.23 -9.32 23.60
C LYS A 127 -18.98 -8.71 22.96
N TYR A 128 -17.98 -8.33 23.76
CA TYR A 128 -16.75 -7.73 23.26
C TYR A 128 -15.90 -8.74 22.46
N VAL A 129 -15.83 -9.99 22.94
CA VAL A 129 -15.11 -11.06 22.23
C VAL A 129 -15.71 -11.28 20.84
N LEU A 130 -17.03 -11.41 20.73
CA LEU A 130 -17.70 -11.60 19.45
C LEU A 130 -17.54 -10.41 18.52
N THR A 131 -17.58 -9.18 19.04
CA THR A 131 -17.34 -8.00 18.19
C THR A 131 -15.90 -7.95 17.69
N ILE A 132 -14.90 -8.24 18.54
CA ILE A 132 -13.50 -8.29 18.12
C ILE A 132 -13.29 -9.36 17.05
N VAL A 133 -13.83 -10.57 17.25
CA VAL A 133 -13.76 -11.65 16.26
C VAL A 133 -14.45 -11.25 14.95
N SER A 134 -15.60 -10.59 15.02
CA SER A 134 -16.29 -10.09 13.83
C SER A 134 -15.45 -9.06 13.08
N ILE A 135 -14.75 -8.15 13.78
CA ILE A 135 -13.85 -7.17 13.17
C ILE A 135 -12.67 -7.86 12.47
N PHE A 136 -12.03 -8.83 13.12
CA PHE A 136 -10.93 -9.59 12.49
C PHE A 136 -11.41 -10.36 11.26
N PHE A 137 -12.60 -10.98 11.34
CA PHE A 137 -13.18 -11.70 10.23
C PHE A 137 -13.47 -10.78 9.03
N THR A 138 -14.04 -9.59 9.25
CA THR A 138 -14.31 -8.64 8.15
C THR A 138 -13.02 -8.10 7.54
N ILE A 139 -11.98 -7.84 8.34
CA ILE A 139 -10.65 -7.45 7.84
C ILE A 139 -10.05 -8.57 6.97
N ILE A 140 -10.03 -9.80 7.46
CA ILE A 140 -9.51 -10.95 6.71
C ILE A 140 -10.30 -11.13 5.41
N LEU A 141 -11.63 -11.15 5.49
CA LEU A 141 -12.49 -11.25 4.31
C LEU A 141 -12.19 -10.15 3.29
N PHE A 142 -12.06 -8.89 3.72
CA PHE A 142 -11.73 -7.79 2.84
C PHE A 142 -10.33 -7.94 2.20
N THR A 143 -9.31 -8.31 2.97
CA THR A 143 -7.95 -8.51 2.43
C THR A 143 -7.88 -9.67 1.43
N THR A 144 -8.58 -10.76 1.70
CA THR A 144 -8.68 -11.90 0.78
C THR A 144 -9.45 -11.53 -0.48
N LEU A 145 -10.61 -10.87 -0.36
CA LEU A 145 -11.40 -10.42 -1.49
C LEU A 145 -10.64 -9.42 -2.37
N ARG A 146 -9.89 -8.48 -1.76
CA ARG A 146 -9.04 -7.54 -2.50
C ARG A 146 -7.89 -8.26 -3.22
N THR A 147 -7.26 -9.23 -2.57
CA THR A 147 -6.20 -10.05 -3.18
C THR A 147 -6.76 -10.87 -4.34
N ILE A 148 -7.92 -11.49 -4.15
CA ILE A 148 -8.70 -12.21 -5.16
C ILE A 148 -8.99 -11.29 -6.34
N LEU A 149 -9.63 -10.14 -6.13
CA LEU A 149 -9.99 -9.21 -7.20
C LEU A 149 -8.77 -8.72 -7.99
N ARG A 150 -7.64 -8.49 -7.33
CA ARG A 150 -6.37 -8.16 -7.99
C ARG A 150 -5.81 -9.31 -8.82
N THR A 151 -5.98 -10.54 -8.36
CA THR A 151 -5.45 -11.74 -9.03
C THR A 151 -6.34 -12.17 -10.21
N TYR A 152 -7.67 -12.05 -10.06
CA TYR A 152 -8.65 -12.26 -11.15
C TYR A 152 -8.69 -11.11 -12.16
N GLY A 153 -8.11 -9.96 -11.83
CA GLY A 153 -7.99 -8.81 -12.72
C GLY A 153 -6.93 -8.95 -13.81
N LEU A 154 -6.15 -10.05 -13.83
CA LEU A 154 -5.32 -10.40 -14.99
C LEU A 154 -6.25 -11.07 -16.02
N PRO A 155 -6.64 -10.40 -17.12
CA PRO A 155 -7.42 -11.03 -18.18
C PRO A 155 -6.66 -12.26 -18.70
N ASP A 156 -7.38 -13.32 -19.07
CA ASP A 156 -6.78 -14.36 -19.90
C ASP A 156 -6.55 -13.72 -21.26
N VAL A 157 -5.28 -13.44 -21.55
CA VAL A 157 -4.90 -12.67 -22.73
C VAL A 157 -4.73 -13.64 -23.88
N GLU A 158 -5.34 -13.33 -25.02
CA GLU A 158 -5.14 -14.08 -26.25
C GLU A 158 -3.76 -13.82 -26.83
N HIS A 159 -3.27 -14.75 -27.65
CA HIS A 159 -1.95 -14.61 -28.28
C HIS A 159 -1.91 -13.39 -29.20
N GLY A 160 -1.15 -12.37 -28.79
CA GLY A 160 -1.01 -11.12 -29.54
C GLY A 160 -0.21 -11.26 -30.84
N PRO A 161 -0.24 -10.25 -31.73
CA PRO A 161 0.60 -10.23 -32.92
C PRO A 161 2.09 -10.18 -32.52
N PRO A 162 2.97 -10.91 -33.22
CA PRO A 162 4.40 -10.92 -32.92
C PRO A 162 5.04 -9.57 -33.28
N ILE A 163 5.96 -9.11 -32.42
CA ILE A 163 6.83 -7.97 -32.71
C ILE A 163 8.29 -8.40 -32.63
N GLU A 164 9.11 -7.84 -33.52
CA GLU A 164 10.57 -8.02 -33.54
C GLU A 164 11.33 -7.04 -32.62
N ASN A 165 10.64 -6.36 -31.71
CA ASN A 165 11.27 -5.39 -30.81
C ASN A 165 12.18 -6.10 -29.81
N THR A 166 13.41 -5.60 -29.68
CA THR A 166 14.38 -6.12 -28.71
C THR A 166 14.18 -5.53 -27.32
N TRP A 167 14.69 -6.22 -26.32
CA TRP A 167 14.72 -5.73 -24.94
C TRP A 167 15.39 -4.35 -24.80
N MET A 168 16.42 -4.07 -25.59
CA MET A 168 17.11 -2.79 -25.57
C MET A 168 16.20 -1.63 -26.02
N MET A 169 15.40 -1.85 -27.07
CA MET A 169 14.40 -0.88 -27.52
C MET A 169 13.35 -0.65 -26.43
N PHE A 170 12.94 -1.71 -25.73
CA PHE A 170 12.03 -1.58 -24.60
C PHE A 170 12.60 -0.71 -23.48
N ILE A 171 13.88 -0.89 -23.11
CA ILE A 171 14.53 -0.07 -22.07
C ILE A 171 14.61 1.40 -22.48
N GLU A 172 14.89 1.68 -23.75
CA GLU A 172 14.98 3.06 -24.23
C GLU A 172 13.62 3.76 -24.17
N SER A 173 12.55 3.11 -24.61
CA SER A 173 11.20 3.67 -24.64
C SER A 173 10.53 3.69 -23.26
N CYS A 174 10.58 2.56 -22.55
CA CYS A 174 9.75 2.25 -21.38
C CYS A 174 10.56 1.99 -20.10
N GLY A 175 11.90 2.02 -20.17
CA GLY A 175 12.75 1.74 -19.03
C GLY A 175 12.71 2.81 -17.94
N VAL A 176 13.41 2.55 -16.84
CA VAL A 176 13.41 3.38 -15.63
C VAL A 176 13.79 4.83 -15.92
N LYS A 177 14.77 5.07 -16.80
CA LYS A 177 15.20 6.42 -17.19
C LYS A 177 14.06 7.20 -17.86
N SER A 178 13.36 6.58 -18.79
CA SER A 178 12.25 7.19 -19.53
C SER A 178 11.03 7.39 -18.64
N TYR A 179 10.76 6.46 -17.73
CA TYR A 179 9.70 6.58 -16.73
C TYR A 179 9.94 7.71 -15.72
N LEU A 180 11.18 7.86 -15.22
CA LEU A 180 11.56 8.96 -14.32
C LEU A 180 11.49 10.33 -14.99
N GLY A 181 11.78 10.40 -16.29
CA GLY A 181 11.65 11.63 -17.07
C GLY A 181 10.19 12.04 -17.30
N ASN A 182 9.39 11.14 -17.88
CA ASN A 182 7.96 11.37 -18.11
C ASN A 182 7.16 10.07 -17.98
N PRO A 183 6.50 9.83 -16.83
CA PRO A 183 5.80 8.58 -16.58
C PRO A 183 4.56 8.40 -17.47
N ILE A 184 3.91 9.49 -17.87
CA ILE A 184 2.72 9.45 -18.74
C ILE A 184 3.13 9.00 -20.14
N ARG A 185 4.23 9.55 -20.67
CA ARG A 185 4.75 9.17 -21.98
C ARG A 185 5.20 7.71 -22.01
N ALA A 186 5.94 7.26 -20.99
CA ALA A 186 6.42 5.88 -20.92
C ALA A 186 5.28 4.86 -20.86
N VAL A 187 4.22 5.15 -20.08
CA VAL A 187 3.03 4.28 -20.02
C VAL A 187 2.29 4.29 -21.35
N LYS A 188 2.11 5.44 -21.98
CA LYS A 188 1.45 5.52 -23.29
C LYS A 188 2.22 4.77 -24.39
N GLU A 189 3.54 4.92 -24.41
CA GLU A 189 4.40 4.20 -25.35
C GLU A 189 4.32 2.69 -25.14
N PHE A 190 4.18 2.24 -23.89
CA PHE A 190 3.92 0.83 -23.57
C PHE A 190 2.55 0.37 -24.09
N GLU A 191 1.49 1.14 -23.84
CA GLU A 191 0.13 0.86 -24.31
C GLU A 191 0.06 0.76 -25.84
N ASP A 192 0.72 1.68 -26.55
CA ASP A 192 0.68 1.75 -28.01
C ASP A 192 1.56 0.65 -28.66
N ASN A 193 2.75 0.39 -28.10
CA ASN A 193 3.74 -0.47 -28.75
C ASN A 193 3.89 -1.87 -28.19
N TYR A 194 3.56 -2.13 -26.93
CA TYR A 194 3.90 -3.39 -26.26
C TYR A 194 2.69 -4.11 -25.64
N GLN A 195 1.64 -3.38 -25.25
CA GLN A 195 0.47 -3.98 -24.62
C GLN A 195 -0.27 -4.91 -25.57
N TYR A 196 -0.59 -6.13 -25.11
CA TYR A 196 -1.26 -7.20 -25.86
C TYR A 196 -0.53 -7.68 -27.12
N LYS A 197 0.78 -7.45 -27.20
CA LYS A 197 1.60 -7.94 -28.31
C LYS A 197 2.65 -8.93 -27.83
N THR A 198 3.01 -9.86 -28.71
CA THR A 198 3.89 -10.99 -28.37
C THR A 198 5.33 -10.66 -28.70
N ILE A 199 6.21 -10.92 -27.74
CA ILE A 199 7.65 -10.69 -27.80
C ILE A 199 8.40 -12.01 -27.62
N SER A 200 9.56 -12.10 -28.26
CA SER A 200 10.49 -13.22 -28.14
C SER A 200 11.81 -12.70 -27.57
N TRP A 201 12.01 -12.88 -26.26
CA TRP A 201 13.16 -12.34 -25.53
C TRP A 201 13.91 -13.43 -24.77
N THR A 202 15.15 -13.11 -24.37
CA THR A 202 16.05 -14.02 -23.66
C THR A 202 16.35 -13.47 -22.27
N GLY A 203 16.24 -14.30 -21.24
CA GLY A 203 16.37 -13.85 -19.85
C GLY A 203 16.72 -14.97 -18.87
N ARG A 204 17.18 -14.59 -17.68
CA ARG A 204 17.54 -15.54 -16.61
C ARG A 204 16.40 -15.71 -15.62
N VAL A 205 16.10 -16.94 -15.23
CA VAL A 205 15.05 -17.22 -14.24
C VAL A 205 15.55 -16.86 -12.84
N ILE A 206 14.85 -15.97 -12.13
CA ILE A 206 15.20 -15.59 -10.75
C ILE A 206 14.45 -16.47 -9.75
N LYS A 207 13.12 -16.54 -9.88
CA LYS A 207 12.26 -17.30 -8.98
C LYS A 207 11.00 -17.77 -9.70
N VAL A 208 10.52 -18.94 -9.29
CA VAL A 208 9.22 -19.48 -9.71
C VAL A 208 8.31 -19.43 -8.48
N GLN A 209 7.13 -18.85 -8.63
CA GLN A 209 6.13 -18.73 -7.57
C GLN A 209 4.81 -19.34 -8.05
N GLU A 210 4.37 -20.37 -7.34
CA GLU A 210 3.06 -20.97 -7.59
C GLU A 210 1.98 -20.05 -7.02
N GLY A 211 1.09 -19.55 -7.88
CA GLY A 211 -0.03 -18.72 -7.47
C GLY A 211 -1.25 -19.56 -7.07
N PHE A 212 -2.20 -18.90 -6.44
CA PHE A 212 -3.45 -19.52 -6.00
C PHE A 212 -4.40 -19.69 -7.20
N TRP A 213 -4.92 -20.91 -7.39
CA TRP A 213 -6.08 -21.21 -8.26
C TRP A 213 -5.86 -21.14 -9.80
N ARG A 214 -4.66 -21.48 -10.31
CA ARG A 214 -4.29 -21.80 -11.73
C ARG A 214 -3.34 -20.82 -12.43
N LYS A 215 -3.02 -19.67 -11.85
CA LYS A 215 -2.03 -18.74 -12.43
C LYS A 215 -0.71 -18.87 -11.68
N HIS A 216 0.27 -19.49 -12.31
CA HIS A 216 1.63 -19.59 -11.78
C HIS A 216 2.49 -18.46 -12.35
N PHE A 217 3.39 -17.92 -11.55
CA PHE A 217 4.25 -16.81 -11.94
C PHE A 217 5.70 -17.27 -12.03
N ILE A 218 6.36 -16.95 -13.15
CA ILE A 218 7.80 -17.04 -13.31
C ILE A 218 8.38 -15.64 -13.39
N TYR A 219 9.40 -15.38 -12.59
CA TYR A 219 10.07 -14.09 -12.56
C TYR A 219 11.40 -14.18 -13.29
N ILE A 220 11.56 -13.33 -14.30
CA ILE A 220 12.70 -13.31 -15.21
C ILE A 220 13.47 -12.01 -15.01
N GLY A 221 14.78 -12.14 -14.85
CA GLY A 221 15.74 -11.04 -14.89
C GLY A 221 16.31 -10.92 -16.29
N MET A 222 16.30 -9.72 -16.83
CA MET A 222 16.79 -9.43 -18.17
C MET A 222 18.23 -8.91 -18.12
N ASN A 223 18.92 -8.95 -19.26
CA ASN A 223 20.25 -8.37 -19.42
C ASN A 223 20.25 -7.34 -20.56
N PRO A 224 20.53 -6.05 -20.29
CA PRO A 224 20.82 -5.44 -19.00
C PRO A 224 19.57 -5.34 -18.09
N PRO A 225 19.73 -5.36 -16.76
CA PRO A 225 18.61 -5.22 -15.81
C PRO A 225 18.06 -3.79 -15.80
N GLN A 226 16.77 -3.60 -15.51
CA GLN A 226 16.17 -2.26 -15.43
C GLN A 226 16.62 -1.51 -14.17
N VAL A 227 16.77 -2.22 -13.07
CA VAL A 227 17.17 -1.68 -11.77
C VAL A 227 18.45 -2.36 -11.34
N VAL A 228 19.53 -1.59 -11.26
CA VAL A 228 20.80 -2.06 -10.70
C VAL A 228 20.75 -1.88 -9.18
N THR A 229 20.77 -2.98 -8.44
CA THR A 229 20.84 -2.96 -6.97
C THR A 229 22.28 -3.16 -6.50
N ASN A 230 22.73 -2.33 -5.56
CA ASN A 230 24.06 -2.46 -4.95
C ASN A 230 24.17 -3.69 -4.03
N THR A 231 23.06 -4.35 -3.72
CA THR A 231 22.96 -5.47 -2.78
C THR A 231 23.27 -6.84 -3.40
N GLY A 232 23.56 -6.90 -4.71
CA GLY A 232 23.90 -8.15 -5.42
C GLY A 232 22.73 -9.13 -5.60
N THR A 233 21.53 -8.78 -5.13
CA THR A 233 20.32 -9.59 -5.31
C THR A 233 19.62 -9.19 -6.62
N PRO A 234 19.45 -10.12 -7.59
CA PRO A 234 18.82 -9.81 -8.86
C PRO A 234 17.34 -9.46 -8.66
N VAL A 235 16.93 -8.27 -9.07
CA VAL A 235 15.53 -7.82 -9.06
C VAL A 235 14.86 -8.34 -10.33
N PRO A 236 13.64 -8.91 -10.24
CA PRO A 236 12.94 -9.35 -11.42
C PRO A 236 12.40 -8.19 -12.23
N ASP A 237 12.68 -8.21 -13.53
CA ASP A 237 12.20 -7.21 -14.49
C ASP A 237 10.83 -7.61 -15.07
N LEU A 238 10.61 -8.92 -15.26
CA LEU A 238 9.40 -9.48 -15.84
C LEU A 238 8.78 -10.53 -14.91
N GLY A 239 7.45 -10.49 -14.77
CA GLY A 239 6.65 -11.48 -14.05
C GLY A 239 5.65 -12.09 -15.01
N LEU A 240 5.97 -13.26 -15.56
CA LEU A 240 5.14 -13.91 -16.56
C LEU A 240 4.22 -14.95 -15.91
N THR A 241 2.95 -14.93 -16.27
CA THR A 241 2.00 -15.99 -15.94
C THR A 241 2.16 -17.13 -16.95
N PHE A 242 1.99 -18.38 -16.51
CA PHE A 242 1.98 -19.53 -17.40
C PHE A 242 0.84 -20.48 -17.07
N ASN A 243 0.38 -21.20 -18.10
CA ASN A 243 -0.69 -22.20 -17.99
C ASN A 243 -0.14 -23.54 -17.47
N GLU A 244 -1.04 -24.39 -16.97
CA GLU A 244 -0.70 -25.73 -16.44
C GLU A 244 0.02 -26.62 -17.47
N GLU A 245 -0.16 -26.38 -18.77
CA GLU A 245 0.50 -27.12 -19.86
C GLU A 245 2.04 -27.02 -19.82
N LEU A 246 2.57 -25.88 -19.36
CA LEU A 246 4.02 -25.64 -19.27
C LEU A 246 4.64 -26.14 -17.96
N PHE A 247 3.83 -26.59 -17.01
CA PHE A 247 4.27 -27.03 -15.69
C PHE A 247 5.31 -28.17 -15.72
N PRO A 248 5.16 -29.23 -16.55
CA PRO A 248 6.15 -30.31 -16.60
C PRO A 248 7.53 -29.83 -17.08
N GLN A 249 7.57 -28.81 -17.94
CA GLN A 249 8.82 -28.24 -18.43
C GLN A 249 9.46 -27.33 -17.38
N ILE A 250 8.66 -26.51 -16.69
CA ILE A 250 9.13 -25.57 -15.66
C ILE A 250 9.69 -26.30 -14.44
N SER A 251 9.14 -27.47 -14.09
CA SER A 251 9.67 -28.31 -13.01
C SER A 251 11.13 -28.73 -13.17
N LYS A 252 11.66 -28.68 -14.41
CA LYS A 252 13.05 -29.04 -14.73
C LYS A 252 14.02 -27.86 -14.67
N ILE A 253 13.50 -26.63 -14.56
CA ILE A 253 14.30 -25.40 -14.60
C ILE A 253 14.75 -25.03 -13.19
N LYS A 254 15.99 -24.56 -13.07
CA LYS A 254 16.53 -24.01 -11.81
C LYS A 254 16.66 -22.49 -11.90
N ALA A 255 16.62 -21.82 -10.76
CA ALA A 255 16.96 -20.40 -10.67
C ALA A 255 18.40 -20.19 -11.20
N GLY A 256 18.56 -19.25 -12.12
CA GLY A 256 19.81 -18.92 -12.82
C GLY A 256 19.87 -19.38 -14.27
N ASP A 257 19.03 -20.34 -14.68
CA ASP A 257 19.00 -20.85 -16.05
C ASP A 257 18.58 -19.76 -17.05
N LEU A 258 19.23 -19.74 -18.21
CA LEU A 258 18.89 -18.85 -19.32
C LEU A 258 17.80 -19.48 -20.18
N ILE A 259 16.75 -18.71 -20.44
CA ILE A 259 15.58 -19.14 -21.20
C ILE A 259 15.25 -18.14 -22.30
N ASP A 260 14.90 -18.67 -23.46
CA ASP A 260 14.30 -17.93 -24.55
C ASP A 260 12.80 -18.16 -24.47
N PHE A 261 12.01 -17.10 -24.39
CA PHE A 261 10.58 -17.21 -24.14
C PHE A 261 9.76 -16.34 -25.09
N ASN A 262 8.58 -16.87 -25.43
CA ASN A 262 7.55 -16.15 -26.15
C ASN A 262 6.46 -15.75 -25.16
N ALA A 263 6.27 -14.44 -25.00
CA ALA A 263 5.31 -13.90 -24.04
C ALA A 263 4.55 -12.70 -24.60
N THR A 264 3.30 -12.53 -24.17
CA THR A 264 2.49 -11.35 -24.45
C THR A 264 2.48 -10.44 -23.23
N LEU A 265 2.87 -9.17 -23.39
CA LEU A 265 2.89 -8.21 -22.28
C LEU A 265 1.48 -7.67 -22.02
N VAL A 266 1.11 -7.53 -20.75
CA VAL A 266 -0.26 -7.17 -20.32
C VAL A 266 -0.27 -5.89 -19.51
N GLU A 267 0.58 -5.80 -18.48
CA GLU A 267 0.59 -4.68 -17.55
C GLU A 267 2.00 -4.11 -17.37
N PHE A 268 2.08 -2.78 -17.37
CA PHE A 268 3.30 -2.04 -17.10
C PHE A 268 3.62 -1.99 -15.60
N GLY A 269 4.82 -2.44 -15.24
CA GLY A 269 5.36 -2.42 -13.88
C GLY A 269 5.71 -1.01 -13.40
N LYS A 270 5.27 -0.64 -12.20
CA LYS A 270 5.51 0.69 -11.61
C LYS A 270 6.58 0.63 -10.51
N ARG A 271 7.49 1.63 -10.46
CA ARG A 271 8.42 1.86 -9.33
C ARG A 271 9.27 0.65 -8.93
N GLY A 272 9.79 -0.12 -9.89
CA GLY A 272 10.61 -1.30 -9.62
C GLY A 272 9.81 -2.59 -9.38
N HIS A 273 8.49 -2.56 -9.56
CA HIS A 273 7.73 -3.79 -9.76
C HIS A 273 7.96 -4.34 -11.18
N PRO A 274 8.01 -5.68 -11.33
CA PRO A 274 8.17 -6.30 -12.63
C PRO A 274 6.99 -5.97 -13.55
N HIS A 275 7.23 -5.95 -14.86
CA HIS A 275 6.17 -5.89 -15.87
C HIS A 275 5.50 -7.26 -15.98
N PHE A 276 4.18 -7.28 -16.12
CA PHE A 276 3.42 -8.53 -16.15
C PHE A 276 3.03 -8.92 -17.58
N GLY A 277 3.13 -10.21 -17.86
CA GLY A 277 2.78 -10.78 -19.15
C GLY A 277 2.30 -12.23 -19.01
N GLN A 278 1.88 -12.83 -20.12
CA GLN A 278 1.55 -14.25 -20.22
C GLN A 278 2.55 -14.95 -21.13
N MET A 279 3.14 -16.05 -20.67
CA MET A 279 4.10 -16.87 -21.40
C MET A 279 3.40 -18.03 -22.11
N TRP A 280 3.72 -18.21 -23.40
CA TRP A 280 3.13 -19.24 -24.26
C TRP A 280 4.06 -20.41 -24.51
N ASN A 281 5.34 -20.12 -24.72
CA ASN A 281 6.35 -21.13 -24.99
C ASN A 281 7.70 -20.64 -24.47
N PHE A 282 8.57 -21.57 -24.10
CA PHE A 282 9.95 -21.26 -23.77
C PHE A 282 10.87 -22.41 -24.15
N THR A 283 12.12 -22.08 -24.46
CA THR A 283 13.20 -23.02 -24.73
C THR A 283 14.36 -22.68 -23.82
N LYS A 284 15.00 -23.71 -23.25
CA LYS A 284 16.22 -23.51 -22.46
C LYS A 284 17.37 -23.21 -23.42
N ALA A 285 18.00 -22.05 -23.26
CA ALA A 285 19.20 -21.69 -24.00
C ALA A 285 20.42 -22.24 -23.25
N GLU A 286 21.38 -22.80 -23.98
CA GLU A 286 22.65 -23.26 -23.40
C GLU A 286 23.55 -22.04 -23.17
N ASP A 287 23.92 -21.80 -21.90
CA ASP A 287 24.92 -20.78 -21.55
C ASP A 287 26.28 -21.19 -22.17
N GLU A 288 26.73 -20.50 -23.23
CA GLU A 288 28.09 -20.66 -23.80
C GLU A 288 29.21 -20.44 -22.74
N LEU A 289 28.90 -19.74 -21.64
CA LEU A 289 29.79 -19.50 -20.50
C LEU A 289 30.15 -20.78 -19.72
N ASN A 290 29.32 -21.83 -19.75
CA ASN A 290 29.66 -23.10 -19.10
C ASN A 290 30.88 -23.79 -19.75
N ILE A 291 31.16 -23.50 -21.03
CA ILE A 291 32.33 -24.05 -21.73
C ILE A 291 33.62 -23.38 -21.22
N ILE A 292 33.59 -22.07 -20.98
CA ILE A 292 34.76 -21.32 -20.51
C ILE A 292 35.08 -21.66 -19.05
N ASP A 293 34.06 -21.81 -18.20
CA ASP A 293 34.23 -22.25 -16.82
C ASP A 293 34.72 -23.71 -16.71
N PHE A 294 34.38 -24.57 -17.68
CA PHE A 294 34.91 -25.93 -17.77
C PHE A 294 36.36 -25.96 -18.30
N LEU A 295 36.74 -25.05 -19.19
CA LEU A 295 38.07 -25.00 -19.81
C LEU A 295 39.12 -24.25 -18.96
N LEU A 296 38.73 -23.42 -18.00
CA LEU A 296 39.67 -22.68 -17.13
C LEU A 296 39.48 -22.91 -15.61
N PRO A 297 39.47 -24.16 -15.11
CA PRO A 297 39.35 -24.42 -13.66
C PRO A 297 40.60 -24.00 -12.86
N LYS A 298 41.73 -23.67 -13.52
CA LYS A 298 43.04 -23.45 -12.87
C LYS A 298 43.53 -22.01 -12.78
N GLN A 299 42.83 -21.01 -13.33
CA GLN A 299 43.37 -19.64 -13.38
C GLN A 299 42.81 -18.66 -12.34
N LYS A 300 41.99 -19.13 -11.38
CA LYS A 300 41.57 -18.30 -10.21
C LYS A 300 42.72 -17.98 -9.24
N SER A 301 43.85 -18.70 -9.32
CA SER A 301 45.04 -18.45 -8.48
C SER A 301 46.00 -17.38 -9.02
N LEU A 302 46.00 -17.10 -10.33
CA LEU A 302 46.97 -16.19 -10.96
C LEU A 302 46.48 -14.74 -11.03
N LEU A 303 45.16 -14.53 -11.02
CA LEU A 303 44.54 -13.19 -11.05
C LEU A 303 44.59 -12.46 -9.70
N LEU A 304 44.94 -13.15 -8.61
CA LEU A 304 45.20 -12.55 -7.29
C LEU A 304 46.61 -11.94 -7.16
N MET A 305 47.48 -12.07 -8.18
CA MET A 305 48.84 -11.50 -8.16
C MET A 305 48.94 -10.13 -8.82
N ILE A 306 47.90 -9.67 -9.53
CA ILE A 306 47.86 -8.35 -10.16
C ILE A 306 48.01 -7.20 -9.13
N PRO A 307 47.42 -7.25 -7.92
CA PRO A 307 47.63 -6.21 -6.91
C PRO A 307 49.05 -6.18 -6.32
N LEU A 308 49.76 -7.31 -6.30
CA LEU A 308 51.11 -7.44 -5.74
C LEU A 308 52.18 -6.89 -6.69
N ILE A 309 52.00 -7.08 -8.00
CA ILE A 309 52.90 -6.52 -9.02
C ILE A 309 52.76 -4.98 -9.08
N GLU A 310 51.53 -4.47 -8.95
CA GLU A 310 51.27 -3.02 -8.90
C GLU A 310 51.89 -2.38 -7.65
N MET A 311 51.79 -3.06 -6.48
CA MET A 311 52.41 -2.60 -5.23
C MET A 311 53.95 -2.60 -5.30
N MET A 312 54.56 -3.61 -5.92
CA MET A 312 56.02 -3.67 -6.07
C MET A 312 56.55 -2.61 -7.03
N ASN A 313 55.80 -2.26 -8.08
CA ASN A 313 56.17 -1.18 -8.99
C ASN A 313 56.06 0.19 -8.32
N GLN A 314 55.05 0.44 -7.48
CA GLN A 314 54.96 1.67 -6.70
C GLN A 314 56.09 1.83 -5.68
N LEU A 315 56.55 0.74 -5.06
CA LEU A 315 57.68 0.76 -4.14
C LEU A 315 59.03 1.01 -4.84
N SER A 316 59.19 0.48 -6.06
CA SER A 316 60.36 0.76 -6.91
C SER A 316 60.45 2.24 -7.31
N ASP A 317 59.31 2.90 -7.53
CA ASP A 317 59.26 4.28 -8.02
C ASP A 317 59.47 5.33 -6.90
N GLN A 318 59.26 4.94 -5.64
CA GLN A 318 59.58 5.76 -4.46
C GLN A 318 61.07 5.72 -4.09
N LEU A 319 61.76 4.62 -4.42
CA LEU A 319 63.19 4.45 -4.12
C LEU A 319 64.12 5.09 -5.17
N SER A 320 63.59 5.54 -6.31
CA SER A 320 64.36 6.07 -7.44
C SER A 320 64.46 7.60 -7.51
N ARG A 321 63.80 8.35 -6.61
CA ARG A 321 63.85 9.83 -6.63
C ARG A 321 64.94 10.40 -5.72
N PRO A 322 65.98 11.08 -6.24
CA PRO A 322 66.96 11.78 -5.43
C PRO A 322 66.39 13.06 -4.82
N THR A 323 66.72 13.28 -3.55
CA THR A 323 66.34 14.42 -2.72
C THR A 323 67.13 15.66 -3.12
N SER A 324 66.46 16.78 -3.42
CA SER A 324 67.08 18.11 -3.39
C SER A 324 66.27 19.06 -2.50
N ILE A 325 67.02 19.84 -1.74
CA ILE A 325 66.66 20.69 -0.60
C ILE A 325 66.78 22.18 -1.05
N GLN A 326 66.13 23.09 -0.28
CA GLN A 326 66.20 24.57 -0.26
C GLN A 326 65.35 25.33 -1.30
N ASP A 327 64.67 26.45 -1.03
CA ASP A 327 64.34 27.32 0.13
C ASP A 327 63.14 28.18 -0.40
N GLY A 328 62.07 28.52 0.33
CA GLY A 328 62.06 29.46 1.45
C GLY A 328 62.28 30.92 1.01
N ILE A 329 61.22 31.72 0.76
CA ILE A 329 61.07 33.13 1.19
C ILE A 329 59.67 33.66 0.86
N GLN A 330 59.13 34.35 1.85
CA GLN A 330 57.78 34.86 2.06
C GLN A 330 57.79 36.38 1.89
N ARG A 331 56.76 36.99 1.27
CA ARG A 331 56.28 38.35 1.61
C ARG A 331 54.92 38.70 1.00
N LEU A 332 54.12 39.36 1.84
CA LEU A 332 52.73 39.81 1.76
C LEU A 332 52.68 41.29 1.27
N PRO A 333 51.52 41.99 1.17
CA PRO A 333 50.59 42.04 0.03
C PRO A 333 50.31 43.49 -0.50
N ASP A 334 49.29 43.59 -1.37
CA ASP A 334 48.32 44.71 -1.49
C ASP A 334 48.49 45.82 -2.57
N PRO A 335 47.39 46.46 -3.03
CA PRO A 335 46.86 46.28 -4.40
C PRO A 335 46.71 47.60 -5.17
N LEU A 336 46.32 47.55 -6.45
CA LEU A 336 45.61 48.66 -7.13
C LEU A 336 44.97 48.20 -8.47
N ASN A 337 43.70 48.60 -8.64
CA ASN A 337 42.91 48.63 -9.87
C ASN A 337 43.71 49.19 -11.07
N ASP A 338 43.43 48.74 -12.30
CA ASP A 338 42.56 49.50 -13.22
C ASP A 338 42.33 48.80 -14.58
N TYR A 339 41.09 48.93 -15.06
CA TYR A 339 40.63 49.05 -16.46
C TYR A 339 41.05 48.07 -17.57
N GLY A 340 40.02 47.63 -18.34
CA GLY A 340 40.13 47.58 -19.80
C GLY A 340 39.73 46.28 -20.50
N ASP A 341 38.43 46.06 -20.60
CA ASP A 341 37.64 45.81 -21.83
C ASP A 341 38.19 44.90 -22.96
N GLY A 342 37.32 43.99 -23.44
CA GLY A 342 37.33 43.53 -24.84
C GLY A 342 37.33 42.02 -25.08
N MET A 343 36.13 41.47 -25.31
CA MET A 343 35.74 40.54 -26.42
C MET A 343 36.73 39.42 -26.82
N ASN A 344 36.39 38.14 -27.00
CA ASN A 344 35.12 37.47 -27.32
C ASN A 344 35.37 35.94 -27.26
N SER A 345 34.32 35.18 -27.54
CA SER A 345 34.26 33.76 -27.95
C SER A 345 34.37 32.70 -26.86
N ASP A 346 33.19 32.26 -26.45
CA ASP A 346 32.71 30.88 -26.56
C ASP A 346 33.74 29.79 -26.27
N ASP A 347 33.61 29.17 -25.09
CA ASP A 347 33.17 27.77 -25.12
C ASP A 347 32.55 27.32 -23.81
N ARG A 348 31.43 26.60 -23.96
CA ARG A 348 30.77 25.84 -22.91
C ARG A 348 31.75 24.85 -22.31
N LEU A 349 31.72 24.71 -20.99
CA LEU A 349 31.65 23.43 -20.29
C LEU A 349 31.58 23.65 -18.78
N LEU A 350 30.95 22.67 -18.09
CA LEU A 350 30.98 22.44 -16.64
C LEU A 350 30.10 23.44 -15.84
N GLN A 351 29.20 23.05 -14.93
CA GLN A 351 29.15 21.86 -14.08
C GLN A 351 27.71 21.55 -13.68
N VAL A 352 27.44 20.25 -13.62
CA VAL A 352 26.47 19.67 -12.70
C VAL A 352 26.90 20.06 -11.28
N ASN A 353 26.10 20.87 -10.60
CA ASN A 353 26.15 20.99 -9.15
C ASN A 353 24.80 20.54 -8.60
N VAL A 354 24.76 19.29 -8.14
CA VAL A 354 23.67 18.75 -7.33
C VAL A 354 23.86 19.32 -5.93
N ASN A 355 23.25 20.48 -5.67
CA ASN A 355 23.05 20.93 -4.29
C ASN A 355 21.87 20.14 -3.71
N ILE A 356 22.21 19.26 -2.77
CA ILE A 356 21.28 18.68 -1.81
C ILE A 356 20.93 19.81 -0.83
N GLU A 357 19.85 20.52 -1.10
CA GLU A 357 19.22 21.40 -0.11
C GLU A 357 17.95 20.75 0.45
N ARG A 358 17.91 20.79 1.77
CA ARG A 358 16.89 20.28 2.69
C ARG A 358 15.51 20.87 2.38
N GLU A 359 14.49 20.08 2.69
CA GLU A 359 13.10 20.52 2.79
C GLU A 359 12.95 21.83 3.57
N PRO A 360 11.92 22.61 3.20
CA PRO A 360 10.95 22.96 4.21
C PRO A 360 9.51 22.66 3.75
N GLY A 361 8.76 22.05 4.66
CA GLY A 361 7.31 22.01 4.64
C GLY A 361 6.68 23.40 4.81
N ASP A 362 5.35 23.40 4.74
CA ASP A 362 4.44 24.53 4.97
C ASP A 362 4.35 25.60 3.88
N LEU A 363 3.59 25.30 2.82
CA LEU A 363 2.95 26.32 1.99
C LEU A 363 1.71 25.79 1.25
N LEU A 364 0.67 25.39 2.00
CA LEU A 364 -0.65 25.07 1.44
C LEU A 364 -1.84 25.68 2.22
N GLU A 365 -1.59 26.74 3.00
CA GLU A 365 -2.62 27.42 3.81
C GLU A 365 -2.90 28.89 3.40
N LYS A 366 -2.69 29.26 2.12
CA LYS A 366 -2.98 30.64 1.64
C LYS A 366 -3.73 30.75 0.31
N LYS A 367 -4.52 29.74 -0.08
CA LYS A 367 -5.39 29.84 -1.28
C LYS A 367 -6.90 29.80 -1.02
N VAL A 368 -7.35 29.84 0.24
CA VAL A 368 -8.79 29.80 0.60
C VAL A 368 -9.37 31.17 0.99
N LEU A 369 -8.56 32.23 1.14
CA LEU A 369 -9.03 33.55 1.56
C LEU A 369 -9.12 34.61 0.44
N LYS A 370 -9.22 34.21 -0.83
CA LYS A 370 -9.32 35.15 -1.97
C LYS A 370 -10.42 34.80 -2.99
N SER A 371 -11.57 34.31 -2.52
CA SER A 371 -12.75 34.09 -3.38
C SER A 371 -14.08 34.49 -2.73
N GLU A 372 -14.05 35.29 -1.66
CA GLU A 372 -15.23 35.60 -0.85
C GLU A 372 -15.42 37.12 -0.66
N ASN A 373 -15.12 37.92 -1.69
CA ASN A 373 -15.35 39.37 -1.62
C ASN A 373 -15.83 40.02 -2.93
N GLU A 374 -16.46 39.26 -3.82
CA GLU A 374 -17.14 39.78 -5.01
C GLU A 374 -18.45 39.01 -5.23
N ARG A 375 -19.49 39.34 -4.44
CA ARG A 375 -20.87 38.97 -4.82
C ARG A 375 -22.01 39.79 -4.20
N ASP A 376 -21.72 40.90 -3.52
CA ASP A 376 -22.75 41.82 -3.03
C ASP A 376 -22.46 43.24 -3.52
N LEU A 377 -23.00 43.60 -4.69
CA LEU A 377 -23.37 44.98 -5.11
C LEU A 377 -23.94 44.91 -6.54
N GLY A 378 -25.25 44.73 -6.63
CA GLY A 378 -25.96 44.69 -7.90
C GLY A 378 -27.44 44.40 -7.76
N ASN A 379 -28.15 45.21 -6.95
CA ASN A 379 -29.60 45.41 -7.07
C ASN A 379 -30.02 46.66 -6.27
N ASN A 380 -30.06 47.79 -6.97
CA ASN A 380 -31.08 48.85 -6.86
C ASN A 380 -30.91 49.81 -8.03
#